data_AF-A0A2N0MCE7-F1
#
_entry.id   AF-A0A2N0MCE7-F1
#
_cell.length_a   1.000
_cell.length_b   1.000
_cell.length_c   1.000
_cell.angle_alpha   90.00
_cell.angle_beta   90.00
_cell.angle_gamma   90.00
#
_symmetry.space_group_name_H-M   'P 1'
#
loop_
_entity.id
_entity.type
_entity.pdbx_description
1 polymer ?
#
loop_
_entity_poly.entity_id
_entity_poly.type
_entity_poly.pdbx_seq_one_letter_code
_entity_poly.pdbx_strand_id
1 'polypeptide(L)'
;MEATQILKTDPNPNIPRFGPGDTVRVNFRIREGDRERVQAFQGAVIRLQNGNGPAASFTVRRISGGIGIERVFPLHSPLIESLEVTRRGSVRRAKLYYLRGLQGRAARIKEKTTPRPQRARS
;
A
#
# COMPACT_ATOMS: atom_id res chain seq x y z
N MET A 1 20.32 -10.68 19.26
CA MET A 1 19.75 -9.38 19.65
C MET A 1 18.57 -9.08 18.74
N GLU A 2 17.41 -8.72 19.30
CA GLU A 2 16.24 -8.33 18.49
C GLU A 2 16.43 -6.92 17.94
N ALA A 3 16.35 -6.75 16.62
CA ALA A 3 16.57 -5.47 15.95
C ALA A 3 15.58 -4.36 16.39
N THR A 4 14.40 -4.75 16.88
CA THR A 4 13.36 -3.86 17.41
C THR A 4 13.76 -3.16 18.71
N GLN A 5 14.70 -3.72 19.49
CA GLN A 5 15.16 -3.13 20.75
C GLN A 5 16.21 -2.02 20.52
N ILE A 6 16.92 -2.08 19.39
CA ILE A 6 17.99 -1.14 19.03
C ILE A 6 17.43 0.06 18.26
N LEU A 7 16.45 -0.18 17.40
CA LEU A 7 15.81 0.86 16.57
C LEU A 7 14.34 0.98 16.96
N LYS A 8 14.02 1.99 17.78
CA LYS A 8 12.64 2.40 18.02
C LYS A 8 12.08 2.97 16.72
N THR A 9 11.10 2.30 16.13
CA THR A 9 10.33 2.83 15.00
C THR A 9 8.94 3.18 15.47
N ASP A 10 8.66 4.49 15.51
CA ASP A 10 7.33 5.00 15.79
C ASP A 10 6.41 4.77 14.57
N PRO A 11 5.15 4.37 14.78
CA PRO A 11 4.19 4.24 13.69
C PRO A 11 4.02 5.56 12.94
N ASN A 12 4.03 5.53 11.61
CA ASN A 12 3.76 6.72 10.81
C ASN A 12 2.25 7.07 10.89
N PRO A 13 1.87 8.22 11.50
CA PRO A 13 0.46 8.60 11.67
C PRO A 13 -0.26 8.87 10.34
N ASN A 14 0.49 9.14 9.27
CA ASN A 14 -0.05 9.44 7.93
C ASN A 14 -0.45 8.18 7.16
N ILE A 15 -0.26 6.99 7.73
CA ILE A 15 -0.52 5.70 7.11
C ILE A 15 -1.63 4.96 7.87
N PRO A 16 -2.86 4.90 7.34
CA PRO A 16 -3.93 4.12 7.95
C PRO A 16 -3.68 2.62 7.80
N ARG A 17 -4.48 1.79 8.47
CA ARG A 17 -4.42 0.34 8.30
C ARG A 17 -4.86 -0.09 6.90
N PHE A 18 -3.99 -0.78 6.17
CA PHE A 18 -4.28 -1.41 4.88
C PHE A 18 -3.73 -2.84 4.81
N GLY A 19 -4.14 -3.58 3.79
CA GLY A 19 -3.68 -4.95 3.57
C GLY A 19 -3.35 -5.26 2.12
N PRO A 20 -2.84 -6.47 1.84
CA PRO A 20 -2.66 -6.95 0.48
C PRO A 20 -4.00 -6.91 -0.26
N GLY A 21 -3.97 -6.48 -1.51
CA GLY A 21 -5.14 -6.38 -2.39
C GLY A 21 -5.84 -5.03 -2.34
N ASP A 22 -5.64 -4.24 -1.29
CA ASP A 22 -6.18 -2.87 -1.23
C ASP A 22 -5.55 -2.00 -2.32
N THR A 23 -6.35 -1.15 -2.95
CA THR A 23 -5.85 -0.06 -3.79
C THR A 23 -5.57 1.13 -2.89
N VAL A 24 -4.34 1.63 -2.96
CA VAL A 24 -3.89 2.79 -2.18
C VAL A 24 -3.41 3.89 -3.11
N ARG A 25 -3.58 5.13 -2.68
CA ARG A 25 -2.93 6.31 -3.25
C ARG A 25 -1.91 6.79 -2.24
N VAL A 26 -0.63 6.68 -2.60
CA VAL A 26 0.49 7.14 -1.76
C VAL A 26 0.95 8.48 -2.29
N ASN A 27 0.82 9.53 -1.49
CA ASN A 27 1.41 10.84 -1.76
C ASN A 27 2.77 10.88 -1.07
N PHE A 28 3.83 11.08 -1.84
CA PHE A 28 5.19 11.11 -1.30
C PHE A 28 5.98 12.25 -1.92
N ARG A 29 6.91 12.78 -1.13
CA ARG A 29 7.75 13.91 -1.53
C ARG A 29 8.87 13.45 -2.43
N ILE A 30 9.13 14.24 -3.46
CA ILE A 30 10.24 14.08 -4.40
C ILE A 30 11.02 15.38 -4.40
N ARG A 31 12.34 15.26 -4.29
CA ARG A 31 13.27 16.38 -4.42
C ARG A 31 14.00 16.26 -5.76
N GLU A 32 13.87 17.29 -6.59
CA GLU A 32 14.55 17.45 -7.88
C GLU A 32 15.42 18.71 -7.79
N GLY A 33 16.70 18.55 -7.44
CA GLY A 33 17.59 19.66 -7.10
C GLY A 33 17.11 20.40 -5.85
N ASP A 34 16.77 21.67 -6.02
CA ASP A 34 16.30 22.56 -4.94
C ASP A 34 14.77 22.61 -4.81
N ARG A 35 14.03 21.97 -5.72
CA ARG A 35 12.57 21.96 -5.69
C ARG A 35 12.06 20.66 -5.07
N GLU A 36 11.10 20.80 -4.16
CA GLU A 36 10.36 19.68 -3.58
C GLU A 36 8.91 19.71 -4.09
N ARG A 37 8.39 18.55 -4.48
CA ARG A 37 6.99 18.39 -4.88
C ARG A 37 6.41 17.09 -4.34
N VAL A 38 5.09 17.07 -4.19
CA VAL A 38 4.34 15.87 -3.81
C VAL A 38 3.90 15.16 -5.08
N GLN A 39 4.20 13.87 -5.20
CA GLN A 39 3.71 13.02 -6.27
C GLN A 39 2.80 11.92 -5.72
N ALA A 40 1.69 11.67 -6.40
CA ALA A 40 0.80 10.57 -6.10
C ALA A 40 1.18 9.31 -6.89
N PHE A 41 1.31 8.18 -6.19
CA PHE A 41 1.40 6.85 -6.78
C PHE A 41 0.22 6.01 -6.33
N GLN A 42 -0.71 5.74 -7.25
CA GLN A 42 -1.91 4.94 -6.99
C GLN A 42 -1.81 3.57 -7.63
N GLY A 43 -2.11 2.52 -6.87
CA GLY A 43 -2.09 1.14 -7.34
C GLY A 43 -2.49 0.13 -6.27
N ALA A 44 -2.48 -1.15 -6.63
CA ALA A 44 -2.81 -2.24 -5.71
C ALA A 44 -1.60 -2.61 -4.84
N VAL A 45 -1.80 -2.78 -3.54
CA VAL A 45 -0.79 -3.31 -2.63
C VAL A 45 -0.64 -4.81 -2.89
N ILE A 46 0.52 -5.22 -3.38
CA ILE A 46 0.78 -6.64 -3.69
C ILE A 46 1.54 -7.37 -2.59
N ARG A 47 2.12 -6.62 -1.65
CA ARG A 47 2.99 -7.16 -0.61
C ARG A 47 3.13 -6.19 0.56
N LEU A 48 3.11 -6.73 1.76
CA LEU A 48 3.65 -6.11 2.97
C LEU A 48 4.81 -6.98 3.48
N GLN A 49 5.85 -6.36 4.01
CA GLN A 49 7.06 -7.02 4.49
C GLN A 49 7.45 -6.51 5.87
N ASN A 50 8.03 -7.40 6.68
CA ASN A 50 8.62 -7.12 7.99
C ASN A 50 7.65 -6.58 9.04
N GLY A 51 6.33 -6.68 8.81
CA GLY A 51 5.29 -6.32 9.78
C GLY A 51 5.45 -4.87 10.27
N ASN A 52 5.59 -4.71 11.60
CA ASN A 52 5.85 -3.43 12.25
C ASN A 52 7.33 -3.19 12.57
N GLY A 53 8.23 -4.05 12.08
CA GLY A 53 9.66 -3.92 12.32
C GLY A 53 10.26 -2.66 11.67
N PRO A 54 11.51 -2.30 12.01
CA PRO A 54 12.13 -1.08 11.52
C PRO A 54 12.31 -1.05 9.99
N ALA A 55 12.49 -2.22 9.38
CA ALA A 55 12.57 -2.40 7.93
C ALA A 55 11.19 -2.69 7.28
N ALA A 56 10.08 -2.35 7.93
CA ALA A 56 8.74 -2.53 7.39
C ALA A 56 8.57 -1.79 6.06
N SER A 57 8.00 -2.47 5.07
CA SER A 57 7.74 -1.87 3.76
C SER A 57 6.55 -2.52 3.07
N PHE A 58 5.99 -1.83 2.09
CA PHE A 58 4.90 -2.34 1.26
C PHE A 58 5.18 -2.03 -0.22
N THR A 59 4.66 -2.88 -1.10
CA THR A 59 4.85 -2.75 -2.55
C THR A 59 3.52 -2.45 -3.21
N VAL A 60 3.47 -1.33 -3.95
CA VAL A 60 2.31 -0.91 -4.72
C VAL A 60 2.59 -1.15 -6.20
N ARG A 61 1.66 -1.82 -6.89
CA ARG A 61 1.73 -2.12 -8.33
C ARG A 61 0.66 -1.35 -9.08
N ARG A 62 1.03 -0.72 -10.19
CA ARG A 62 0.09 -0.15 -11.16
C ARG A 62 0.52 -0.45 -12.59
N ILE A 63 -0.40 -0.32 -13.54
CA ILE A 63 -0.08 -0.33 -14.97
C ILE A 63 -0.19 1.11 -15.45
N SER A 64 0.84 1.61 -16.13
CA SER A 64 0.89 2.96 -16.70
C SER A 64 1.38 2.86 -18.13
N GLY A 65 0.59 3.33 -19.11
CA GLY A 65 0.96 3.22 -20.53
C GLY A 65 1.25 1.79 -20.99
N GLY A 66 0.53 0.80 -20.46
CA GLY A 66 0.75 -0.63 -20.76
C GLY A 66 1.92 -1.29 -20.00
N ILE A 67 2.75 -0.52 -19.30
CA ILE A 67 3.91 -1.03 -18.56
C ILE A 67 3.55 -1.20 -17.09
N GLY A 68 3.89 -2.37 -16.52
CA GLY A 68 3.72 -2.66 -15.10
C GLY A 68 4.81 -1.98 -14.27
N ILE A 69 4.42 -1.05 -13.40
CA ILE A 69 5.31 -0.33 -12.51
C ILE A 69 5.04 -0.79 -11.08
N GLU A 70 6.11 -1.16 -10.36
CA GLU A 70 6.06 -1.47 -8.94
C GLU A 70 6.93 -0.48 -8.18
N ARG A 71 6.43 0.00 -7.04
CA ARG A 71 7.19 0.87 -6.14
C ARG A 71 7.12 0.32 -4.73
N VAL A 72 8.28 0.23 -4.09
CA VAL A 72 8.43 -0.19 -2.70
C VAL A 72 8.52 1.05 -1.83
N PHE A 73 7.69 1.11 -0.79
CA PHE A 73 7.62 2.21 0.15
C PHE A 73 7.98 1.69 1.56
N PRO A 74 8.98 2.26 2.24
CA PRO A 74 9.20 1.99 3.66
C PRO A 74 8.04 2.56 4.49
N LEU A 75 7.50 1.76 5.40
CA LEU A 75 6.31 2.11 6.18
C LEU A 75 6.55 3.33 7.08
N HIS A 76 7.76 3.45 7.62
CA HIS A 76 8.13 4.50 8.57
C HIS A 76 8.82 5.70 7.91
N SER A 77 8.80 5.79 6.58
CA SER A 77 9.51 6.86 5.87
C SER A 77 8.83 8.23 6.08
N PRO A 78 9.58 9.28 6.45
CA PRO A 78 9.03 10.64 6.54
C PRO A 78 8.71 11.25 5.17
N LEU A 79 9.17 10.61 4.08
CA LEU A 79 8.87 11.05 2.72
C LEU A 79 7.44 10.72 2.29
N ILE A 80 6.73 9.86 3.04
CA ILE A 80 5.31 9.60 2.80
C ILE A 80 4.51 10.68 3.51
N GLU A 81 3.88 11.53 2.71
CA GLU A 81 3.06 12.64 3.21
C GLU A 81 1.67 12.16 3.63
N SER A 82 1.06 11.28 2.82
CA SER A 82 -0.20 10.65 3.15
C SER A 82 -0.41 9.35 2.38
N LEU A 83 -1.17 8.43 2.97
CA LEU A 83 -1.67 7.24 2.30
C LEU A 83 -3.19 7.15 2.44
N GLU A 84 -3.87 7.11 1.31
CA GLU A 84 -5.32 6.92 1.24
C GLU A 84 -5.64 5.52 0.73
N VAL A 85 -6.53 4.80 1.41
CA VAL A 85 -7.07 3.53 0.91
C VAL A 85 -8.31 3.84 0.05
N THR A 86 -8.12 3.87 -1.27
CA THR A 86 -9.20 4.23 -2.21
C THR A 86 -10.16 3.07 -2.48
N ARG A 87 -9.72 1.82 -2.30
CA ARG A 87 -10.56 0.64 -2.48
C ARG A 87 -10.05 -0.53 -1.65
N ARG A 88 -10.94 -1.25 -0.97
CA ARG A 88 -10.59 -2.46 -0.21
C ARG A 88 -10.65 -3.71 -1.09
N GLY A 89 -9.56 -4.47 -1.14
CA GLY A 89 -9.45 -5.68 -1.96
C GLY A 89 -9.81 -6.93 -1.17
N SER A 90 -10.50 -7.86 -1.83
CA SER A 90 -10.73 -9.22 -1.32
C SER A 90 -9.74 -10.18 -1.99
N VAL A 91 -8.75 -10.60 -1.23
CA VAL A 91 -7.72 -11.56 -1.64
C VAL A 91 -7.46 -12.56 -0.53
N ARG A 92 -6.96 -13.74 -0.89
CA ARG A 92 -6.61 -14.81 0.07
C ARG A 92 -5.12 -14.93 0.34
N ARG A 93 -4.27 -14.41 -0.57
CA ARG A 93 -2.81 -14.53 -0.49
C ARG A 93 -2.21 -13.27 0.14
N ALA A 94 -1.20 -13.43 0.99
CA ALA A 94 -0.46 -12.30 1.56
C ALA A 94 0.48 -11.60 0.55
N LYS A 95 0.97 -12.34 -0.46
CA LYS A 95 1.81 -11.83 -1.55
C LYS A 95 1.13 -12.12 -2.88
N LEU A 96 0.83 -11.08 -3.65
CA LEU A 96 0.05 -11.13 -4.88
C LEU A 96 0.94 -11.12 -6.14
N TYR A 97 2.10 -11.76 -6.10
CA TYR A 97 3.04 -11.76 -7.22
C TYR A 97 2.48 -12.36 -8.51
N TYR A 98 1.45 -13.22 -8.41
CA TYR A 98 0.74 -13.75 -9.57
C TYR A 98 0.14 -12.64 -10.45
N LEU A 99 -0.15 -11.46 -9.91
CA LEU A 99 -0.64 -10.29 -10.67
C LEU A 99 0.42 -9.73 -11.65
N ARG A 100 1.68 -10.16 -11.57
CA ARG A 100 2.73 -9.76 -12.52
C ARG A 100 2.53 -10.37 -13.91
N GLY A 101 2.01 -11.60 -13.96
CA GLY A 101 1.72 -12.32 -15.21
C GLY A 101 0.30 -12.11 -15.73
N LEU A 102 -0.53 -11.33 -15.04
CA LEU A 102 -1.92 -11.07 -15.42
C LEU A 102 -2.09 -9.65 -15.96
N GLN A 103 -2.99 -9.49 -16.92
CA GLN A 103 -3.32 -8.20 -17.53
C GLN A 103 -4.83 -8.03 -17.68
N GLY A 104 -5.27 -6.78 -17.88
CA GLY A 104 -6.66 -6.43 -18.14
C GLY A 104 -7.63 -6.96 -17.08
N ARG A 105 -8.66 -7.70 -17.54
CA ARG A 105 -9.71 -8.24 -16.66
C ARG A 105 -9.18 -9.30 -15.69
N ALA A 106 -8.18 -10.08 -16.09
CA ALA A 106 -7.63 -11.16 -15.26
C ALA A 106 -6.88 -10.63 -14.03
N ALA A 107 -6.30 -9.43 -14.13
CA ALA A 107 -5.59 -8.77 -13.03
C ALA A 107 -6.51 -8.06 -12.02
N ARG A 108 -7.85 -8.05 -12.24
CA ARG A 108 -8.78 -7.34 -11.37
C ARG A 108 -8.92 -8.04 -10.02
N ILE A 109 -8.70 -7.29 -8.95
CA ILE A 109 -8.98 -7.74 -7.57
C ILE A 109 -10.45 -7.46 -7.26
N LYS A 110 -11.16 -8.48 -6.72
CA LYS A 110 -12.55 -8.33 -6.26
C LYS A 110 -12.61 -7.36 -5.10
N GLU A 111 -13.67 -6.56 -5.03
CA GLU A 111 -13.85 -5.62 -3.92
C GLU A 111 -14.30 -6.36 -2.66
N LYS A 112 -13.83 -5.90 -1.50
CA LYS A 112 -14.37 -6.35 -0.22
C LYS A 112 -15.65 -5.57 0.06
N THR A 113 -16.79 -6.15 -0.28
CA THR A 113 -18.08 -5.60 0.14
C THR A 113 -18.19 -5.77 1.65
N THR A 114 -18.13 -4.69 2.41
CA THR A 114 -18.59 -4.73 3.80
C THR A 114 -20.10 -4.96 3.75
N PRO A 115 -20.64 -6.03 4.37
CA PRO A 115 -22.09 -6.16 4.46
C PRO A 115 -22.66 -4.90 5.11
N ARG A 116 -23.74 -4.36 4.53
CA ARG A 116 -24.45 -3.19 5.06
C ARG A 116 -24.71 -3.47 6.55
N PRO A 117 -24.40 -2.55 7.48
CA PRO A 117 -24.69 -2.79 8.89
C PRO A 117 -26.17 -3.15 8.98
N GLN A 118 -26.48 -4.31 9.55
CA GLN A 118 -27.85 -4.70 9.81
C GLN A 118 -28.43 -3.56 10.63
N ARG A 119 -29.40 -2.82 10.08
CA ARG A 119 -30.10 -1.79 10.85
C ARG A 119 -30.55 -2.48 12.12
N ALA A 120 -30.07 -1.99 13.27
CA ALA A 120 -30.54 -2.44 14.57
C ALA A 120 -32.07 -2.36 14.49
N ARG A 121 -32.72 -3.52 14.55
CA ARG A 121 -34.17 -3.58 14.63
C ARG A 121 -34.51 -2.98 15.99
N SER A 122 -34.99 -1.75 15.98
CA SER A 122 -35.71 -1.11 17.10
C SER A 122 -37.03 -1.82 17.33
#